data_AF-A0A7V9HGR3-F1
#
_entry.id   AF-A0A7V9HGR3-F1
#
_cell.length_a   1.000
_cell.length_b   1.000
_cell.length_c   1.000
_cell.angle_alpha   90.00
_cell.angle_beta   90.00
_cell.angle_gamma   90.00
#
_symmetry.space_group_name_H-M   'P 1'
#
loop_
_entity.id
_entity.type
_entity.pdbx_description
1 polymer ?
#
loop_
_entity_poly.entity_id
_entity_poly.type
_entity_poly.pdbx_seq_one_letter_code
_entity_poly.pdbx_strand_id
1 'polypeptide(L)'
;MAEHDTINGLIALYRDLNARVRGLPEERLLIKDGKGESVRHVVTRLRDNEMHFSQALKEAISGVPIPEALVHGHHPVIGTESESDTTAIILSQFGTARESTLAMVRTLTTEDWDRIEEGGESIRVRIKEHMTRNNRSMEQIVGLLGSP
;
A
#
# COMPACT_ATOMS: atom_id res chain seq x y z
N MET A 1 -12.52 -5.85 18.28
CA MET A 1 -11.09 -6.12 18.59
C MET A 1 -10.28 -6.27 17.31
N ALA A 2 -10.60 -7.23 16.44
CA ALA A 2 -9.85 -7.45 15.18
C ALA A 2 -9.73 -6.22 14.24
N GLU A 3 -10.71 -5.33 14.22
CA GLU A 3 -10.71 -4.12 13.38
C GLU A 3 -9.74 -3.06 13.90
N HIS A 4 -9.68 -2.90 15.23
CA HIS A 4 -8.73 -2.01 15.89
C HIS A 4 -7.29 -2.50 15.69
N ASP A 5 -7.07 -3.82 15.79
CA ASP A 5 -5.77 -4.45 15.51
C ASP A 5 -5.34 -4.24 14.06
N THR A 6 -6.31 -4.30 13.13
CA THR A 6 -6.07 -4.03 11.70
C THR A 6 -5.63 -2.58 11.46
N ILE A 7 -6.35 -1.61 12.03
CA ILE A 7 -6.00 -0.18 11.96
C ILE A 7 -4.60 0.06 12.55
N ASN A 8 -4.32 -0.52 13.71
CA ASN A 8 -3.02 -0.38 14.37
C ASN A 8 -1.90 -1.02 13.54
N GLY A 9 -2.14 -2.16 12.91
CA GLY A 9 -1.19 -2.80 11.99
C GLY A 9 -0.87 -1.93 10.78
N LEU A 10 -1.89 -1.31 10.16
CA LEU A 10 -1.70 -0.38 9.05
C LEU A 10 -0.86 0.85 9.45
N ILE A 11 -1.08 1.40 10.64
CA ILE A 11 -0.29 2.52 11.16
C ILE A 11 1.15 2.09 11.47
N ALA A 12 1.31 0.95 12.14
CA ALA A 12 2.62 0.43 12.54
C ALA A 12 3.52 0.18 11.33
N LEU A 13 2.97 -0.39 10.26
CA LEU A 13 3.71 -0.67 9.03
C LEU A 13 4.25 0.61 8.39
N TYR A 14 3.43 1.65 8.26
CA TYR A 14 3.89 2.93 7.71
C TYR A 14 4.97 3.57 8.58
N ARG A 15 4.80 3.53 9.92
CA ARG A 15 5.81 4.06 10.85
C ARG A 15 7.15 3.34 10.71
N ASP A 16 7.13 2.01 10.63
CA ASP A 16 8.34 1.20 10.47
C ASP A 16 9.01 1.45 9.11
N LEU A 17 8.24 1.48 8.03
CA LEU A 17 8.73 1.86 6.70
C LEU A 17 9.40 3.24 6.72
N ASN A 18 8.73 4.22 7.30
CA ASN A 18 9.22 5.59 7.34
C ASN A 18 10.48 5.74 8.18
N ALA A 19 10.55 5.06 9.33
CA ALA A 19 11.73 5.07 10.18
C ALA A 19 12.97 4.44 9.50
N ARG A 20 12.76 3.38 8.71
CA ARG A 20 13.85 2.68 8.02
C ARG A 20 14.37 3.41 6.79
N VAL A 21 13.47 4.02 6.02
CA VAL A 21 13.80 4.53 4.67
C VAL A 21 14.09 6.03 4.66
N ARG A 22 13.32 6.85 5.41
CA ARG A 22 13.33 8.32 5.24
C ARG A 22 14.68 8.98 5.50
N GLY A 23 15.47 8.42 6.41
CA GLY A 23 16.78 8.98 6.80
C GLY A 23 17.96 8.50 5.96
N LEU A 24 17.75 7.59 5.00
CA LEU A 24 18.83 7.03 4.21
C LEU A 24 19.14 7.89 2.97
N PRO A 25 20.41 7.96 2.54
CA PRO A 25 20.77 8.61 1.28
C PRO A 25 20.08 7.94 0.08
N GLU A 26 19.65 8.73 -0.90
CA GLU A 26 18.93 8.22 -2.08
C GLU A 26 19.79 7.22 -2.88
N GLU A 27 21.10 7.45 -2.95
CA GLU A 27 22.04 6.57 -3.63
C GLU A 27 22.00 5.15 -3.05
N ARG A 28 21.87 5.03 -1.72
CA ARG A 28 21.74 3.74 -1.04
C ARG A 28 20.41 3.07 -1.38
N LEU A 29 19.34 3.84 -1.50
CA LEU A 29 18.00 3.32 -1.79
C LEU A 29 17.86 2.85 -3.24
N LEU A 30 18.73 3.35 -4.13
CA LEU A 30 18.81 2.98 -5.55
C LEU A 30 19.73 1.78 -5.82
N ILE A 31 20.54 1.33 -4.85
CA ILE A 31 21.39 0.13 -5.02
C ILE A 31 20.51 -1.06 -5.34
N LYS A 32 20.85 -1.73 -6.46
CA LYS A 32 20.14 -2.91 -6.93
C LYS A 32 20.82 -4.17 -6.43
N ASP A 33 20.03 -5.16 -6.02
CA ASP A 33 20.52 -6.49 -5.72
C ASP A 33 20.85 -7.28 -7.01
N GLY A 34 21.29 -8.53 -6.84
CA GLY A 34 21.59 -9.44 -7.96
C GLY A 34 20.37 -9.79 -8.86
N LYS A 35 19.15 -9.37 -8.49
CA LYS A 35 17.93 -9.54 -9.27
C LYS A 35 17.45 -8.22 -9.90
N GLY A 36 18.17 -7.12 -9.68
CA GLY A 36 17.82 -5.79 -10.22
C GLY A 36 16.81 -5.02 -9.37
N GLU A 37 16.43 -5.53 -8.19
CA GLU A 37 15.51 -4.87 -7.27
C GLU A 37 16.26 -3.92 -6.33
N SER A 38 15.71 -2.73 -6.09
CA SER A 38 16.23 -1.76 -5.12
C SER A 38 15.16 -1.41 -4.10
N VAL A 39 15.56 -0.81 -2.97
CA VAL A 39 14.59 -0.33 -1.96
C VAL A 39 13.63 0.67 -2.60
N ARG A 40 14.13 1.55 -3.47
CA ARG A 40 13.33 2.51 -4.25
C ARG A 40 12.21 1.81 -5.04
N HIS A 41 12.51 0.70 -5.73
CA HIS A 41 11.51 -0.05 -6.50
C HIS A 41 10.44 -0.66 -5.59
N VAL A 42 10.83 -1.24 -4.46
CA VAL A 42 9.87 -1.83 -3.52
C VAL A 42 8.97 -0.76 -2.90
N VAL A 43 9.51 0.42 -2.59
CA VAL A 43 8.74 1.57 -2.06
C VAL A 43 7.77 2.13 -3.10
N THR A 44 8.16 2.24 -4.38
CA THR A 44 7.22 2.56 -5.47
C THR A 44 6.07 1.57 -5.50
N ARG A 45 6.39 0.27 -5.51
CA ARG A 45 5.36 -0.78 -5.57
C ARG A 45 4.42 -0.73 -4.36
N LEU A 46 4.93 -0.42 -3.17
CA LEU A 46 4.09 -0.18 -1.99
C LEU A 46 3.15 1.00 -2.18
N ARG A 47 3.66 2.14 -2.69
CA ARG A 47 2.87 3.33 -3.04
C ARG A 47 1.74 3.00 -4.00
N ASP A 48 2.05 2.33 -5.11
CA ASP A 48 1.06 2.00 -6.14
C ASP A 48 -0.02 1.05 -5.61
N ASN A 49 0.40 0.01 -4.88
CA ASN A 49 -0.51 -0.93 -4.27
C ASN A 49 -1.44 -0.26 -3.26
N GLU A 50 -0.93 0.69 -2.45
CA GLU A 50 -1.76 1.44 -1.51
C GLU A 50 -2.77 2.34 -2.21
N MET A 51 -2.36 3.03 -3.28
CA MET A 51 -3.28 3.89 -4.03
C MET A 51 -4.38 3.07 -4.70
N HIS A 52 -4.04 1.96 -5.36
CA HIS A 52 -5.02 1.04 -5.93
C HIS A 52 -5.95 0.47 -4.86
N PHE A 53 -5.40 0.07 -3.71
CA PHE A 53 -6.18 -0.46 -2.61
C PHE A 53 -7.15 0.59 -2.04
N SER A 54 -6.68 1.82 -1.82
CA SER A 54 -7.52 2.92 -1.35
C SER A 54 -8.68 3.20 -2.31
N GLN A 55 -8.43 3.21 -3.61
CA GLN A 55 -9.48 3.41 -4.61
C GLN A 55 -10.50 2.25 -4.59
N ALA A 56 -10.03 1.01 -4.63
CA ALA A 56 -10.90 -0.18 -4.59
C ALA A 56 -11.71 -0.26 -3.28
N LEU A 57 -11.13 0.17 -2.16
CA LEU A 57 -11.82 0.24 -0.88
C LEU A 57 -12.93 1.30 -0.91
N LYS A 58 -12.65 2.49 -1.47
CA LYS A 58 -13.65 3.55 -1.64
C LYS A 58 -14.86 3.06 -2.43
N GLU A 59 -14.60 2.37 -3.54
CA GLU A 59 -15.65 1.83 -4.42
C GLU A 59 -16.49 0.79 -3.68
N ALA A 60 -15.85 -0.17 -3.01
CA ALA A 60 -16.51 -1.19 -2.20
C ALA A 60 -17.36 -0.61 -1.05
N ILE A 61 -16.93 0.52 -0.46
CA ILE A 61 -17.72 1.22 0.56
C ILE A 61 -18.93 1.90 -0.06
N SER A 62 -18.74 2.60 -1.19
CA SER A 62 -19.80 3.35 -1.87
C SER A 62 -20.82 2.49 -2.61
N GLY A 63 -20.54 1.20 -2.85
CA GLY A 63 -21.41 0.30 -3.61
C GLY A 63 -21.56 0.69 -5.09
N VAL A 64 -20.60 1.45 -5.64
CA VAL A 64 -20.58 1.86 -7.05
C VAL A 64 -19.62 0.93 -7.81
N PRO A 65 -20.08 0.22 -8.86
CA PRO A 65 -19.20 -0.63 -9.66
C PRO A 65 -18.06 0.18 -10.27
N ILE A 66 -16.84 -0.36 -10.17
CA ILE A 66 -15.68 0.19 -10.85
C ILE A 66 -15.94 0.15 -12.37
N PRO A 67 -15.73 1.24 -13.12
CA PRO A 67 -15.73 1.18 -14.58
C PRO A 67 -14.78 0.07 -15.05
N GLU A 68 -15.23 -0.80 -15.97
CA GLU A 68 -14.48 -1.97 -16.47
C GLU A 68 -13.04 -1.65 -16.93
N ALA A 69 -12.76 -0.39 -17.28
CA ALA A 69 -11.43 0.11 -17.63
C ALA A 69 -10.35 -0.10 -16.55
N LEU A 70 -10.72 -0.22 -15.27
CA LEU A 70 -9.79 -0.50 -14.16
C LEU A 70 -9.65 -2.01 -13.86
N VAL A 71 -10.57 -2.84 -14.36
CA VAL A 71 -10.63 -4.29 -14.10
C VAL A 71 -9.73 -5.07 -15.07
N HIS A 72 -9.52 -4.57 -16.29
CA HIS A 72 -8.78 -5.28 -17.35
C HIS A 72 -7.24 -5.22 -17.27
N GLY A 73 -6.66 -5.10 -16.08
CA GLY A 73 -5.21 -5.32 -15.88
C GLY A 73 -4.28 -4.29 -16.50
N HIS A 74 -4.80 -3.25 -17.16
CA HIS A 74 -4.08 -1.99 -17.31
C HIS A 74 -4.22 -1.25 -15.99
N HIS A 75 -3.40 -1.61 -15.01
CA HIS A 75 -3.12 -0.71 -13.91
C HIS A 75 -2.67 0.60 -14.56
N PRO A 76 -3.43 1.70 -14.48
CA PRO A 76 -2.87 2.98 -14.86
C PRO A 76 -1.62 3.08 -14.00
N VAL A 77 -0.45 3.20 -14.61
CA VAL A 77 0.70 3.78 -13.91
C VAL A 77 0.13 5.10 -13.43
N ILE A 78 -0.19 5.19 -12.14
CA ILE A 78 -0.71 6.42 -11.59
C ILE A 78 0.42 7.39 -11.86
N GLY A 79 0.17 8.33 -12.79
CA GLY A 79 1.17 9.22 -13.39
C GLY A 79 1.71 10.25 -12.41
N THR A 80 1.96 9.84 -11.18
CA THR A 80 2.43 10.60 -10.04
C THR A 80 3.88 10.30 -9.72
N GLU A 81 4.56 9.43 -10.47
CA GLU A 81 6.01 9.33 -10.42
C GLU A 81 6.65 10.01 -11.63
N SER A 82 7.31 11.13 -11.38
CA SER A 82 8.35 11.65 -12.26
C SER A 82 9.62 10.81 -12.04
N GLU A 83 10.42 10.58 -13.09
CA GLU A 83 11.74 9.94 -12.94
C GLU A 83 12.65 10.71 -11.95
N SER A 84 12.33 11.98 -11.67
CA SER A 84 13.01 12.83 -10.69
C SER A 84 12.54 12.64 -9.24
N ASP A 85 11.50 11.84 -8.98
CA ASP A 85 10.96 11.72 -7.63
C ASP A 85 11.86 10.87 -6.75
N THR A 86 12.29 11.48 -5.65
CA THR A 86 13.09 10.79 -4.62
C THR A 86 12.25 9.77 -3.88
N THR A 87 12.90 8.77 -3.27
CA THR A 87 12.21 7.79 -2.41
C THR A 87 11.40 8.47 -1.31
N ALA A 88 11.86 9.61 -0.78
CA ALA A 88 11.16 10.37 0.25
C ALA A 88 9.83 10.97 -0.25
N ILE A 89 9.77 11.41 -1.50
CA ILE A 89 8.53 11.89 -2.13
C ILE A 89 7.55 10.73 -2.27
N ILE A 90 8.01 9.58 -2.77
CA ILE A 90 7.18 8.39 -2.98
C ILE A 90 6.64 7.86 -1.65
N LEU A 91 7.48 7.83 -0.62
CA LEU A 91 7.09 7.46 0.73
C LEU A 91 6.03 8.42 1.28
N SER A 92 6.10 9.71 0.96
CA SER A 92 5.10 10.70 1.37
C SER A 92 3.78 10.47 0.63
N GLN A 93 3.81 10.13 -0.66
CA GLN A 93 2.62 9.75 -1.43
C GLN A 93 1.96 8.48 -0.88
N PHE A 94 2.76 7.46 -0.52
CA PHE A 94 2.27 6.27 0.18
C PHE A 94 1.61 6.64 1.52
N GLY A 95 2.23 7.55 2.29
CA GLY A 95 1.67 8.07 3.53
C GLY A 95 0.29 8.72 3.35
N THR A 96 0.12 9.56 2.32
CA THR A 96 -1.16 10.19 1.97
C THR A 96 -2.21 9.15 1.59
N ALA A 97 -1.85 8.17 0.76
CA ALA A 97 -2.75 7.08 0.38
C ALA A 97 -3.17 6.25 1.60
N ARG A 98 -2.22 5.94 2.48
CA ARG A 98 -2.47 5.24 3.75
C ARG A 98 -3.38 6.02 4.69
N GLU A 99 -3.25 7.34 4.75
CA GLU A 99 -4.16 8.17 5.53
C GLU A 99 -5.59 8.11 4.98
N SER A 100 -5.76 8.15 3.66
CA SER A 100 -7.08 7.97 3.03
C SER A 100 -7.68 6.61 3.35
N THR A 101 -6.89 5.52 3.21
CA THR A 101 -7.28 4.17 3.62
C THR A 101 -7.74 4.15 5.07
N LEU A 102 -6.94 4.69 6.00
CA LEU A 102 -7.27 4.70 7.43
C LEU A 102 -8.53 5.51 7.73
N ALA A 103 -8.75 6.65 7.05
CA ALA A 103 -9.95 7.44 7.20
C ALA A 103 -11.19 6.63 6.81
N MET A 104 -11.16 5.95 5.66
CA MET A 104 -12.26 5.10 5.21
C MET A 104 -12.50 3.92 6.16
N VAL A 105 -11.44 3.18 6.53
CA VAL A 105 -11.55 2.03 7.43
C VAL A 105 -12.16 2.39 8.78
N ARG A 106 -11.88 3.60 9.30
CA ARG A 106 -12.45 4.10 10.56
C ARG A 106 -13.93 4.44 10.49
N THR A 107 -14.47 4.69 9.29
CA THR A 107 -15.90 4.99 9.09
C THR A 107 -16.76 3.75 8.92
N LEU A 108 -16.15 2.57 8.73
CA LEU A 108 -16.86 1.31 8.54
C LEU A 108 -17.60 0.88 9.81
N THR A 109 -18.86 0.48 9.64
CA THR A 109 -19.60 -0.24 10.66
C THR A 109 -19.18 -1.72 10.69
N THR A 110 -19.47 -2.43 11.79
CA THR A 110 -19.18 -3.88 11.88
C THR A 110 -19.85 -4.68 10.76
N GLU A 111 -21.02 -4.26 10.29
CA GLU A 111 -21.71 -4.89 9.15
C GLU A 111 -20.95 -4.68 7.83
N ASP A 112 -20.39 -3.48 7.60
CA ASP A 112 -19.61 -3.20 6.39
C ASP A 112 -18.35 -4.06 6.26
N TRP A 113 -17.73 -4.42 7.39
CA TRP A 113 -16.52 -5.25 7.40
C TRP A 113 -16.75 -6.65 6.84
N ASP A 114 -17.91 -7.22 7.14
CA ASP A 114 -18.28 -8.58 6.77
C ASP A 114 -19.25 -8.61 5.58
N ARG A 115 -19.64 -7.44 5.05
CA ARG A 115 -20.41 -7.31 3.82
C ARG A 115 -19.66 -7.94 2.66
N ILE A 116 -20.33 -8.88 1.99
CA ILE A 116 -19.86 -9.53 0.78
C ILE A 116 -20.72 -8.99 -0.37
N GLU A 117 -20.10 -8.30 -1.31
CA GLU A 117 -20.77 -7.93 -2.57
C GLU A 117 -20.81 -9.14 -3.52
N GLU A 118 -21.77 -9.17 -4.45
CA GLU A 118 -21.99 -10.31 -5.35
C GLU A 118 -20.69 -10.73 -6.07
N GLY A 119 -20.25 -11.97 -5.80
CA GLY A 119 -19.05 -12.57 -6.41
C GLY A 119 -17.71 -12.09 -5.85
N GLY A 120 -17.68 -11.25 -4.80
CA GLY A 120 -16.47 -10.68 -4.23
C GLY A 120 -16.09 -11.21 -2.84
N GLU A 121 -14.97 -10.71 -2.33
CA GLU A 121 -14.54 -10.91 -0.94
C GLU A 121 -14.97 -9.75 -0.04
N SER A 122 -15.17 -10.02 1.26
CA SER A 122 -15.47 -8.98 2.24
C SER A 122 -14.30 -8.02 2.44
N ILE A 123 -14.60 -6.80 2.90
CA ILE A 123 -13.59 -5.77 3.20
C ILE A 123 -12.54 -6.31 4.19
N ARG A 124 -12.97 -7.12 5.16
CA ARG A 124 -12.07 -7.77 6.13
C ARG A 124 -11.02 -8.65 5.45
N VAL A 125 -11.41 -9.47 4.48
CA VAL A 125 -10.47 -10.34 3.75
C VAL A 125 -9.52 -9.51 2.91
N ARG A 126 -10.04 -8.55 2.14
CA ARG A 126 -9.24 -7.65 1.29
C ARG A 126 -8.16 -6.90 2.09
N ILE A 127 -8.50 -6.37 3.27
CA ILE A 127 -7.52 -5.68 4.12
C ILE A 127 -6.45 -6.65 4.66
N LYS A 128 -6.83 -7.87 5.07
CA LYS A 128 -5.87 -8.88 5.54
C LYS A 128 -4.89 -9.28 4.44
N GLU A 129 -5.37 -9.47 3.21
CA GLU A 129 -4.50 -9.74 2.08
C GLU A 129 -3.57 -8.57 1.78
N HIS A 130 -4.10 -7.35 1.80
CA HIS A 130 -3.31 -6.14 1.60
C HIS A 130 -2.20 -6.01 2.65
N MET A 131 -2.51 -6.25 3.93
CA MET A 131 -1.51 -6.29 5.00
C MET A 131 -0.46 -7.38 4.76
N THR A 132 -0.86 -8.56 4.31
CA THR A 132 0.07 -9.66 4.00
C THR A 132 1.03 -9.27 2.88
N ARG A 133 0.53 -8.63 1.82
CA ARG A 133 1.36 -8.10 0.72
C ARG A 133 2.31 -7.01 1.21
N ASN A 134 1.84 -6.09 2.03
CA ASN A 134 2.67 -5.02 2.61
C ASN A 134 3.78 -5.58 3.51
N ASN A 135 3.49 -6.59 4.34
CA ASN A 135 4.48 -7.24 5.20
C ASN A 135 5.58 -7.91 4.37
N ARG A 136 5.22 -8.59 3.27
CA ARG A 136 6.20 -9.18 2.35
C ARG A 136 7.11 -8.12 1.73
N SER A 137 6.57 -6.97 1.32
CA SER A 137 7.37 -5.86 0.82
C SER A 137 8.29 -5.27 1.91
N MET A 138 7.84 -5.21 3.17
CA MET A 138 8.69 -4.79 4.29
C MET A 138 9.85 -5.75 4.54
N GLU A 139 9.61 -7.07 4.50
CA GLU A 139 10.66 -8.10 4.60
C GLU A 139 11.68 -7.95 3.47
N GLN A 140 11.22 -7.68 2.24
CA GLN A 140 12.10 -7.40 1.10
C GLN A 140 12.96 -6.16 1.34
N ILE A 141 12.38 -5.05 1.82
CA ILE A 141 13.13 -3.84 2.15
C ILE A 141 14.20 -4.11 3.21
N VAL A 142 13.86 -4.86 4.26
CA VAL A 142 14.83 -5.24 5.31
C VAL A 142 15.97 -6.07 4.73
N GLY A 143 15.67 -7.04 3.86
CA GLY A 143 16.69 -7.85 3.18
C GLY A 143 17.62 -7.01 2.29
N LEU A 144 17.06 -6.05 1.53
CA LEU A 144 17.82 -5.15 0.67
C LEU A 144 18.69 -4.18 1.49
N LEU A 145 18.19 -3.66 2.62
CA LEU A 145 18.94 -2.75 3.49
C LEU A 145 20.07 -3.43 4.28
N GLY A 146 19.92 -4.74 4.55
CA GLY A 146 20.92 -5.57 5.20
C GLY A 146 21.92 -6.23 4.24
N SER A 147 21.68 -6.14 2.92
CA SER A 147 22.62 -6.59 1.90
C SER A 147 23.68 -5.48 1.69
N PRO A 148 24.98 -5.77 1.84
CA PRO A 148 26.06 -4.79 1.77
C PRO A 148 26.33 -4.26 0.36
#